data_AF-A0A520REZ1-F1
#
_entry.id   AF-A0A520REZ1-F1
#
_cell.length_a   1.000
_cell.length_b   1.000
_cell.length_c   1.000
_cell.angle_alpha   90.00
_cell.angle_beta   90.00
_cell.angle_gamma   90.00
#
_symmetry.space_group_name_H-M   'P 1'
#
loop_
_entity.id
_entity.type
_entity.pdbx_description
1 polymer ?
#
loop_
_entity_poly.entity_id
_entity_poly.type
_entity_poly.pdbx_seq_one_letter_code
_entity_poly.pdbx_strand_id
1 'polypeptide(L)'
;MRLSAKTWVIIAILLMVLGVYCWNLGNRVQEDKQREAEAVSSAMTGTGNVKIPRLNGAGQPLLTQLNQTTRHANQASPEVSARYQEPLPEDPLHPHRLRNTAVGVDQLVRLNHVLLLNNALIDTSSRRALEIPSHLQAPIRTRSYLIQTDKPFDEVLPARLLEQLAANKVSYIPNNAWLVRADPDVMTH
;
A
#
# COMPACT_ATOMS: atom_id res chain seq x y z
N MET A 1 -32.83 -33.34 25.90
CA MET A 1 -33.93 -32.35 25.76
C MET A 1 -33.94 -31.86 24.31
N ARG A 2 -34.95 -32.24 23.50
CA ARG A 2 -35.07 -31.79 22.10
C ARG A 2 -35.66 -30.38 22.10
N LEU A 3 -34.85 -29.38 21.74
CA LEU A 3 -35.35 -28.02 21.54
C LEU A 3 -36.33 -28.01 20.37
N SER A 4 -37.48 -27.34 20.55
CA SER A 4 -38.52 -27.28 19.53
C SER A 4 -38.10 -26.38 18.37
N ALA A 5 -38.55 -26.66 17.14
CA ALA A 5 -38.21 -25.86 15.97
C ALA A 5 -38.49 -24.35 16.15
N LYS A 6 -39.49 -24.01 16.98
CA LYS A 6 -39.83 -22.63 17.36
C LYS A 6 -38.68 -21.91 18.08
N THR A 7 -37.94 -22.60 18.95
CA THR A 7 -36.79 -22.00 19.66
C THR A 7 -35.62 -21.69 18.71
N TRP A 8 -35.39 -22.53 17.70
CA TRP A 8 -34.37 -22.26 16.67
C TRP A 8 -34.71 -21.06 15.80
N VAL A 9 -35.99 -20.88 15.45
CA VAL A 9 -36.43 -19.70 14.68
C VAL A 9 -36.23 -18.42 15.47
N ILE A 10 -36.54 -18.41 16.77
CA ILE A 10 -36.34 -17.24 17.63
C ILE A 10 -34.84 -16.88 17.74
N ILE A 11 -33.98 -17.88 17.91
CA ILE A 11 -32.52 -17.66 17.98
C ILE A 11 -31.98 -17.10 16.66
N ALA A 12 -32.43 -17.63 15.52
CA ALA A 12 -32.01 -17.14 14.21
C ALA A 12 -32.39 -15.67 13.98
N ILE A 13 -33.62 -15.28 14.36
CA ILE A 13 -34.08 -13.89 14.28
C ILE A 13 -33.24 -12.99 15.19
N LEU A 14 -32.95 -13.43 16.41
CA LEU A 14 -32.17 -12.65 17.38
C LEU A 14 -30.73 -12.41 16.87
N LEU A 15 -30.09 -13.42 16.28
CA LEU A 15 -28.77 -13.28 15.66
C LEU A 15 -28.78 -12.33 14.45
N MET A 16 -29.83 -12.38 13.63
CA MET A 16 -29.94 -11.48 12.47
C MET A 16 -30.08 -10.02 12.91
N VAL A 17 -30.92 -9.74 13.91
CA VAL A 17 -31.08 -8.39 14.48
C VAL A 17 -29.77 -7.89 15.07
N LEU A 18 -29.03 -8.75 15.78
CA LEU A 18 -27.73 -8.40 16.35
C LEU A 18 -26.71 -8.07 15.26
N GLY A 19 -26.69 -8.85 14.17
CA GLY A 19 -25.82 -8.60 13.01
C GLY A 19 -26.11 -7.26 12.34
N VAL A 20 -27.38 -6.93 12.11
CA VAL A 20 -27.78 -5.63 11.54
C VAL A 20 -27.44 -4.47 12.47
N TYR A 21 -27.59 -4.66 13.78
CA TYR A 21 -27.22 -3.65 14.77
C TYR A 21 -25.71 -3.38 14.78
N CYS A 22 -24.88 -4.45 14.77
CA CYS A 22 -23.44 -4.33 14.64
C CYS A 22 -23.01 -3.68 13.32
N TRP A 23 -23.70 -3.98 12.22
CA TRP A 23 -23.45 -3.36 10.92
C TRP A 23 -23.71 -1.84 10.95
N ASN A 24 -24.82 -1.41 11.55
CA ASN A 24 -25.18 -0.01 11.66
C ASN A 24 -24.20 0.77 12.57
N LEU A 25 -23.71 0.15 13.65
CA LEU A 25 -22.68 0.73 14.51
C LEU A 25 -21.33 0.91 13.79
N GLY A 26 -20.95 -0.04 12.93
CA GLY A 26 -19.72 0.05 12.13
C GLY A 26 -19.76 1.20 11.11
N ASN A 27 -20.94 1.53 10.58
CA ASN A 27 -21.09 2.60 9.60
C ASN A 27 -20.84 3.99 10.21
N ARG A 28 -21.22 4.21 11.47
CA ARG A 28 -21.01 5.48 12.18
C ARG A 28 -19.52 5.81 12.38
N VAL A 29 -18.68 4.80 12.56
CA VAL A 29 -17.23 4.97 12.74
C VAL A 29 -16.54 5.39 11.43
N GLN A 30 -17.15 5.12 10.27
CA GLN A 30 -16.61 5.58 8.99
C GLN A 30 -16.88 7.07 8.74
N GLU A 31 -18.02 7.60 9.21
CA GLU A 31 -18.37 9.01 9.09
C GLU A 31 -17.39 9.90 9.90
N ASP A 32 -16.98 9.45 11.08
CA ASP A 32 -15.98 10.16 11.90
C ASP A 32 -14.60 10.18 11.24
N LYS A 33 -14.17 9.07 10.64
CA LYS A 33 -12.90 8.98 9.90
C LYS A 33 -12.88 9.86 8.65
N GLN A 34 -14.02 10.00 7.97
CA GLN A 34 -14.16 10.92 6.83
C GLN A 34 -14.10 12.39 7.28
N ARG A 35 -14.77 12.75 8.38
CA ARG A 35 -14.70 14.11 8.95
C ARG A 35 -13.30 14.50 9.42
N GLU A 36 -12.55 13.56 10.01
CA GLU A 36 -11.15 13.80 10.37
C GLU A 36 -10.27 14.00 9.13
N ALA A 37 -10.47 13.22 8.07
CA ALA A 37 -9.73 13.37 6.81
C ALA A 37 -10.06 14.70 6.08
N GLU A 38 -11.31 15.15 6.12
CA GLU A 38 -11.75 16.44 5.57
C GLU A 38 -11.29 17.63 6.42
N ALA A 39 -11.25 17.50 7.75
CA ALA A 39 -10.73 18.52 8.65
C ALA A 39 -9.21 18.73 8.49
N VAL A 40 -8.45 17.64 8.31
CA VAL A 40 -7.01 17.70 8.05
C VAL A 40 -6.73 18.31 6.67
N SER A 41 -7.55 18.01 5.65
CA SER A 41 -7.41 18.61 4.31
C SER A 41 -7.77 20.10 4.31
N SER A 42 -8.76 20.51 5.11
CA SER A 42 -9.16 21.93 5.24
C SER A 42 -8.11 22.76 5.99
N ALA A 43 -7.41 22.17 6.97
CA ALA A 43 -6.33 22.82 7.71
C ALA A 43 -5.06 23.10 6.85
N MET A 44 -4.85 22.36 5.75
CA MET A 44 -3.71 22.54 4.85
C MET A 44 -3.85 23.76 3.90
N THR A 45 -5.02 24.40 3.87
CA THR A 45 -5.31 25.56 2.98
C THR A 45 -5.42 26.90 3.73
N GLY A 46 -4.92 26.95 4.97
CA GLY A 46 -4.92 28.15 5.81
C GLY A 46 -3.62 28.96 5.72
N THR A 47 -3.72 30.16 5.16
CA THR A 47 -2.69 31.20 5.01
C THR A 47 -1.86 31.43 6.28
N GLY A 48 -0.61 30.97 6.31
CA GLY A 48 0.34 31.19 7.40
C GLY A 48 1.56 32.00 6.95
N ASN A 49 1.53 33.32 7.15
CA ASN A 49 2.68 34.21 6.93
C ASN A 49 3.87 33.82 7.83
N VAL A 50 4.91 33.25 7.24
CA VAL A 50 6.19 33.03 7.93
C VAL A 50 6.99 34.34 7.90
N LYS A 51 7.18 34.94 9.08
CA LYS A 51 7.96 36.18 9.29
C LYS A 51 9.46 35.84 9.26
N ILE A 52 10.14 36.09 8.15
CA ILE A 52 11.60 35.91 8.02
C ILE A 52 12.30 37.20 8.48
N PRO A 53 13.28 37.17 9.40
CA PRO A 53 14.00 38.37 9.81
C PRO A 53 14.95 38.82 8.69
N ARG A 54 14.80 40.07 8.23
CA ARG A 54 15.74 40.73 7.32
C ARG A 54 17.01 41.13 8.09
N LEU A 55 18.17 40.64 7.64
CA LEU A 55 19.47 41.20 7.97
C LEU A 55 19.88 42.14 6.82
N ASN A 56 19.89 43.44 7.10
CA ASN A 56 20.48 44.47 6.25
C ASN A 56 22.01 44.39 6.34
N GLY A 57 22.72 44.47 5.22
CA GLY A 57 24.14 44.80 5.24
C GLY A 57 24.95 44.28 4.05
N ALA A 58 25.20 45.17 3.09
CA ALA A 58 26.35 45.23 2.18
C ALA A 58 26.64 44.06 1.24
N GLY A 59 26.72 44.39 -0.06
CA GLY A 59 26.82 43.47 -1.18
C GLY A 59 28.03 42.53 -1.15
N GLN A 60 27.74 41.27 -1.50
CA GLN A 60 28.68 40.36 -2.13
C GLN A 60 27.97 39.65 -3.29
N PRO A 61 28.60 39.51 -4.45
CA PRO A 61 27.94 39.02 -5.66
C PRO A 61 27.52 37.56 -5.49
N LEU A 62 26.31 37.29 -5.96
CA LEU A 62 25.63 36.01 -5.96
C LEU A 62 26.43 35.00 -6.81
N LEU A 63 27.37 34.31 -6.17
CA LEU A 63 28.14 33.20 -6.72
C LEU A 63 27.75 31.90 -6.00
N THR A 64 26.49 31.50 -6.11
CA THR A 64 26.08 30.13 -5.79
C THR A 64 25.19 29.59 -6.90
N GLN A 65 25.83 29.37 -8.05
CA GLN A 65 25.76 28.12 -8.80
C GLN A 65 24.40 27.38 -8.76
N LEU A 66 23.47 27.81 -9.61
CA LEU A 66 22.20 27.12 -9.87
C LEU A 66 22.35 25.76 -10.60
N ASN A 67 23.56 25.20 -10.66
CA ASN A 67 23.88 24.01 -11.47
C ASN A 67 24.14 22.74 -10.64
N GLN A 68 23.92 22.78 -9.32
CA GLN A 68 24.15 21.64 -8.43
C GLN A 68 22.87 21.00 -7.87
N THR A 69 21.73 21.68 -7.83
CA THR A 69 20.51 21.10 -7.23
C THR A 69 19.80 20.07 -8.13
N THR A 70 20.05 20.07 -9.43
CA THR A 70 19.40 19.12 -10.36
C THR A 70 20.21 17.83 -10.60
N ARG A 71 21.45 17.72 -10.08
CA ARG A 71 22.27 16.49 -10.22
C ARG A 71 22.21 15.56 -9.01
N HIS A 72 21.71 16.02 -7.86
CA HIS A 72 21.58 15.18 -6.66
C HIS A 72 20.26 14.42 -6.54
N ALA A 73 19.28 14.63 -7.43
CA ALA A 73 18.07 13.81 -7.46
C ALA A 73 18.33 12.37 -7.97
N ASN A 74 19.44 12.14 -8.68
CA ASN A 74 19.82 10.83 -9.25
C ASN A 74 21.07 10.21 -8.63
N GLN A 75 21.64 10.79 -7.58
CA GLN A 75 22.74 10.16 -6.83
C GLN A 75 22.20 9.68 -5.49
N ALA A 76 21.69 8.44 -5.48
CA ALA A 76 21.53 7.71 -4.25
C ALA A 76 22.89 7.68 -3.55
N SER A 77 23.03 8.43 -2.45
CA SER A 77 24.23 8.39 -1.62
C SER A 77 24.54 6.93 -1.30
N PRO A 78 25.79 6.46 -1.46
CA PRO A 78 26.14 5.06 -1.21
C PRO A 78 25.79 4.61 0.21
N GLU A 79 25.75 5.51 1.19
CA GLU A 79 25.31 5.22 2.57
C GLU A 79 23.79 4.97 2.67
N VAL A 80 22.99 5.71 1.90
CA VAL A 80 21.52 5.54 1.86
C VAL A 80 21.17 4.24 1.16
N SER A 81 21.85 3.93 0.05
CA SER A 81 21.76 2.62 -0.60
C SER A 81 22.23 1.52 0.36
N ALA A 82 23.38 1.64 1.02
CA ALA A 82 23.87 0.61 1.94
C ALA A 82 22.86 0.26 3.07
N ARG A 83 22.13 1.24 3.62
CA ARG A 83 21.07 1.00 4.62
C ARG A 83 19.92 0.12 4.13
N TYR A 84 19.60 0.14 2.83
CA TYR A 84 18.56 -0.74 2.28
C TYR A 84 19.08 -2.16 1.99
N GLN A 85 20.37 -2.44 2.19
CA GLN A 85 21.04 -3.70 1.84
C GLN A 85 21.43 -4.48 3.09
N GLU A 86 21.36 -3.86 4.28
CA GLU A 86 21.69 -4.49 5.55
C GLU A 86 20.79 -5.70 5.82
N PRO A 87 21.33 -6.91 6.08
CA PRO A 87 20.54 -8.14 6.18
C PRO A 87 19.31 -7.97 7.07
N LEU A 88 18.15 -8.39 6.57
CA LEU A 88 16.94 -8.36 7.38
C LEU A 88 17.10 -9.30 8.57
N PRO A 89 16.57 -8.94 9.76
CA PRO A 89 16.51 -9.87 10.88
C PRO A 89 15.78 -11.15 10.46
N GLU A 90 16.36 -12.31 10.77
CA GLU A 90 15.70 -13.59 10.51
C GLU A 90 14.38 -13.69 11.29
N ASP A 91 13.36 -14.24 10.64
CA ASP A 91 12.09 -14.59 11.30
C ASP A 91 12.16 -16.06 11.74
N PRO A 92 12.37 -16.36 13.04
CA PRO A 92 12.51 -17.73 13.51
C PRO A 92 11.23 -18.55 13.32
N LEU A 93 10.06 -17.92 13.17
CA LEU A 93 8.79 -18.61 12.94
C LEU A 93 8.56 -18.90 11.45
N HIS A 94 9.13 -18.10 10.56
CA HIS A 94 8.94 -18.22 9.11
C HIS A 94 10.26 -18.02 8.35
N PRO A 95 11.22 -18.95 8.45
CA PRO A 95 12.58 -18.79 7.89
C PRO A 95 12.60 -18.68 6.36
N HIS A 96 11.59 -19.22 5.68
CA HIS A 96 11.49 -19.21 4.21
C HIS A 96 10.56 -18.12 3.66
N ARG A 97 10.14 -17.17 4.50
CA ARG A 97 9.26 -16.09 4.08
C ARG A 97 10.08 -14.96 3.46
N LEU A 98 9.74 -14.61 2.23
CA LEU A 98 10.38 -13.54 1.49
C LEU A 98 9.99 -12.16 2.05
N ARG A 99 10.95 -11.27 2.31
CA ARG A 99 10.69 -9.96 2.94
C ARG A 99 11.59 -8.88 2.37
N ASN A 100 11.10 -7.66 2.27
CA ASN A 100 11.90 -6.45 1.99
C ASN A 100 11.82 -5.40 3.13
N THR A 101 11.29 -5.81 4.28
CA THR A 101 11.10 -4.95 5.46
C THR A 101 11.36 -5.75 6.75
N ALA A 102 11.99 -5.09 7.72
CA ALA A 102 12.22 -5.65 9.05
C ALA A 102 10.98 -5.52 9.96
N VAL A 103 10.01 -4.69 9.55
CA VAL A 103 8.77 -4.44 10.28
C VAL A 103 7.99 -5.75 10.45
N GLY A 104 7.51 -5.99 11.67
CA GLY A 104 6.75 -7.18 12.01
C GLY A 104 5.31 -7.14 11.47
N VAL A 105 4.70 -8.31 11.32
CA VAL A 105 3.35 -8.47 10.75
C VAL A 105 2.30 -7.60 11.49
N ASP A 106 2.38 -7.50 12.82
CA ASP A 106 1.44 -6.73 13.64
C ASP A 106 1.38 -5.24 13.28
N GLN A 107 2.50 -4.70 12.80
CA GLN A 107 2.59 -3.32 12.34
C GLN A 107 2.20 -3.23 10.86
N LEU A 108 2.65 -4.18 10.03
CA LEU A 108 2.35 -4.21 8.60
C LEU A 108 0.86 -4.31 8.27
N VAL A 109 0.06 -5.01 9.10
CA VAL A 109 -1.40 -5.12 8.94
C VAL A 109 -2.12 -3.76 8.98
N ARG A 110 -1.49 -2.73 9.56
CA ARG A 110 -2.04 -1.38 9.69
C ARG A 110 -1.65 -0.46 8.52
N LEU A 111 -0.80 -0.94 7.61
CA LEU A 111 -0.24 -0.15 6.52
C LEU A 111 -0.93 -0.52 5.20
N ASN A 112 -1.29 0.51 4.44
CA ASN A 112 -2.00 0.34 3.16
C ASN A 112 -1.07 0.07 1.96
N HIS A 113 0.24 0.11 2.15
CA HIS A 113 1.26 -0.11 1.13
C HIS A 113 1.96 -1.47 1.29
N VAL A 114 1.27 -2.45 1.86
CA VAL A 114 1.87 -3.77 2.14
C VAL A 114 1.09 -4.88 1.44
N LEU A 115 1.82 -5.81 0.83
CA LEU A 115 1.29 -7.08 0.35
C LEU A 115 1.63 -8.17 1.37
N LEU A 116 0.59 -8.66 2.06
CA LEU A 116 0.67 -9.72 3.04
C LEU A 116 0.26 -11.04 2.39
N LEU A 117 1.25 -11.87 2.06
CA LEU A 117 1.06 -13.19 1.45
C LEU A 117 1.60 -14.27 2.39
N ASN A 118 1.16 -15.52 2.19
CA ASN A 118 1.60 -16.62 3.04
C ASN A 118 3.14 -16.77 3.10
N ASN A 119 3.77 -16.62 1.93
CA ASN A 119 5.21 -16.81 1.74
C ASN A 119 5.97 -15.50 1.47
N ALA A 120 5.31 -14.33 1.56
CA ALA A 120 5.96 -13.04 1.31
C ALA A 120 5.32 -11.87 2.09
N LEU A 121 6.16 -10.97 2.62
CA LEU A 121 5.76 -9.68 3.20
C LEU A 121 6.48 -8.57 2.45
N ILE A 122 5.73 -7.85 1.64
CA ILE A 122 6.29 -6.84 0.74
C ILE A 122 5.74 -5.48 1.11
N ASP A 123 6.60 -4.59 1.58
CA ASP A 123 6.34 -3.17 1.72
C ASP A 123 6.64 -2.49 0.37
N THR A 124 5.63 -1.99 -0.33
CA THR A 124 5.76 -1.35 -1.64
C THR A 124 6.22 0.10 -1.57
N SER A 125 6.27 0.69 -0.37
CA SER A 125 6.90 2.00 -0.13
C SER A 125 8.41 1.88 0.11
N SER A 126 8.88 0.69 0.49
CA SER A 126 10.29 0.41 0.70
C SER A 126 11.08 0.49 -0.61
N ARG A 127 12.23 1.17 -0.58
CA ARG A 127 13.19 1.20 -1.68
C ARG A 127 14.07 -0.05 -1.73
N ARG A 128 13.87 -0.99 -0.81
CA ARG A 128 14.62 -2.24 -0.75
C ARG A 128 14.10 -3.23 -1.79
N ALA A 129 15.02 -3.73 -2.61
CA ALA A 129 14.73 -4.78 -3.56
C ALA A 129 14.33 -6.07 -2.85
N LEU A 130 13.39 -6.80 -3.43
CA LEU A 130 12.97 -8.10 -2.94
C LEU A 130 13.93 -9.17 -3.50
N GLU A 131 14.73 -9.78 -2.63
CA GLU A 131 15.73 -10.78 -3.03
C GLU A 131 15.09 -12.14 -3.30
N ILE A 132 14.56 -12.32 -4.51
CA ILE A 132 13.97 -13.59 -4.95
C ILE A 132 15.10 -14.52 -5.45
N PRO A 133 15.29 -15.71 -4.85
CA PRO A 133 16.25 -16.69 -5.34
C PRO A 133 16.01 -17.03 -6.81
N SER A 134 17.08 -17.18 -7.60
CA SER A 134 16.98 -17.37 -9.06
C SER A 134 16.08 -18.55 -9.47
N HIS A 135 16.09 -19.63 -8.69
CA HIS A 135 15.25 -20.82 -8.94
C HIS A 135 13.76 -20.63 -8.60
N LEU A 136 13.40 -19.56 -7.88
CA LEU A 136 12.01 -19.18 -7.57
C LEU A 136 11.51 -18.00 -8.43
N GLN A 137 12.37 -17.44 -9.27
CA GLN A 137 11.96 -16.37 -10.17
C GLN A 137 11.03 -16.94 -11.24
N ALA A 138 9.93 -16.23 -11.50
CA ALA A 138 9.04 -16.58 -12.59
C ALA A 138 9.79 -16.48 -13.93
N PRO A 139 9.47 -17.33 -14.91
CA PRO A 139 10.01 -17.17 -16.25
C PRO A 139 9.58 -15.83 -16.85
N ILE A 140 10.35 -15.34 -17.82
CA ILE A 140 10.11 -14.05 -18.50
C ILE A 140 8.67 -13.91 -19.01
N ARG A 141 8.03 -15.02 -19.43
CA ARG A 141 6.63 -15.07 -19.87
C ARG A 141 5.72 -15.62 -18.77
N THR A 142 5.51 -14.84 -17.70
CA THR A 142 4.47 -15.13 -16.72
C THR A 142 3.10 -14.65 -17.21
N ARG A 143 2.03 -15.28 -16.72
CA ARG A 143 0.65 -14.87 -16.97
C ARG A 143 -0.04 -14.29 -15.75
N SER A 144 0.63 -14.28 -14.60
CA SER A 144 0.06 -13.91 -13.31
C SER A 144 0.82 -12.74 -12.72
N TYR A 145 0.08 -11.70 -12.35
CA TYR A 145 0.62 -10.45 -11.86
C TYR A 145 -0.12 -10.02 -10.59
N LEU A 146 0.63 -9.47 -9.64
CA LEU A 146 0.08 -8.77 -8.49
C LEU A 146 0.17 -7.28 -8.76
N ILE A 147 -0.97 -6.60 -8.70
CA ILE A 147 -1.05 -5.16 -8.94
C ILE A 147 -1.64 -4.52 -7.69
N GLN A 148 -0.91 -3.57 -7.11
CA GLN A 148 -1.37 -2.75 -6.00
C GLN A 148 -1.57 -1.32 -6.47
N THR A 149 -2.67 -0.70 -6.07
CA THR A 149 -2.99 0.68 -6.40
C THR A 149 -3.26 1.50 -5.13
N ASP A 150 -2.93 2.78 -5.16
CA ASP A 150 -3.28 3.73 -4.08
C ASP A 150 -4.75 4.14 -4.13
N LYS A 151 -5.34 4.12 -5.32
CA LYS A 151 -6.76 4.39 -5.62
C LYS A 151 -7.54 3.10 -5.89
N PRO A 152 -8.89 3.17 -5.96
CA PRO A 152 -9.69 2.04 -6.42
C PRO A 152 -9.18 1.49 -7.75
N PHE A 153 -9.01 0.16 -7.81
CA PHE A 153 -8.38 -0.50 -8.96
C PHE A 153 -9.03 -0.14 -10.30
N ASP A 154 -10.37 -0.06 -10.34
CA ASP A 154 -11.13 0.23 -11.55
C ASP A 154 -10.98 1.68 -12.05
N GLU A 155 -10.50 2.60 -11.20
CA GLU A 155 -10.14 3.95 -11.62
C GLU A 155 -8.76 3.99 -12.31
N VAL A 156 -7.83 3.14 -11.86
CA VAL A 156 -6.45 3.10 -12.39
C VAL A 156 -6.36 2.19 -13.62
N LEU A 157 -6.96 1.00 -13.55
CA LEU A 157 -7.05 0.02 -14.62
C LEU A 157 -8.53 -0.25 -14.93
N PRO A 158 -9.18 0.64 -15.71
CA PRO A 158 -10.56 0.46 -16.11
C PRO A 158 -10.73 -0.76 -17.02
N ALA A 159 -11.95 -1.31 -17.09
CA ALA A 159 -12.25 -2.54 -17.83
C ALA A 159 -11.77 -2.51 -19.30
N ARG A 160 -11.91 -1.37 -19.97
CA ARG A 160 -11.42 -1.19 -21.36
C ARG A 160 -9.92 -1.43 -21.49
N LEU A 161 -9.12 -0.98 -20.52
CA LEU A 161 -7.68 -1.18 -20.53
C LEU A 161 -7.33 -2.65 -20.26
N LEU A 162 -8.05 -3.30 -19.35
CA LEU A 162 -7.88 -4.73 -19.09
C LEU A 162 -8.19 -5.56 -20.34
N GLU A 163 -9.27 -5.25 -21.06
CA GLU A 163 -9.62 -5.91 -22.32
C GLU A 163 -8.53 -5.74 -23.37
N GLN A 164 -7.98 -4.52 -23.52
CA GLN A 164 -6.87 -4.24 -24.43
C GLN A 164 -5.62 -5.06 -24.10
N LEU A 165 -5.35 -5.30 -22.81
CA LEU A 165 -4.23 -6.10 -22.32
C LEU A 165 -4.54 -7.60 -22.23
N ALA A 166 -5.71 -8.05 -22.70
CA ALA A 166 -6.22 -9.40 -22.50
C ALA A 166 -6.10 -9.87 -21.03
N ALA A 167 -6.34 -8.94 -20.10
CA ALA A 167 -6.15 -9.09 -18.67
C ALA A 167 -7.49 -9.30 -17.94
N ASN A 168 -7.47 -10.13 -16.90
CA ASN A 168 -8.64 -10.50 -16.11
C ASN A 168 -8.33 -10.43 -14.61
N LYS A 169 -9.24 -9.81 -13.85
CA LYS A 169 -9.21 -9.83 -12.37
C LYS A 169 -9.54 -11.23 -11.87
N VAL A 170 -8.62 -11.86 -11.13
CA VAL A 170 -8.80 -13.23 -10.61
C VAL A 170 -9.25 -13.19 -9.16
N SER A 171 -8.54 -12.45 -8.31
CA SER A 171 -8.86 -12.38 -6.89
C SER A 171 -8.37 -11.08 -6.27
N TYR A 172 -9.15 -10.57 -5.32
CA TYR A 172 -8.76 -9.45 -4.48
C TYR A 172 -7.81 -9.91 -3.37
N ILE A 173 -6.85 -9.05 -3.04
CA ILE A 173 -5.91 -9.17 -1.92
C ILE A 173 -6.03 -7.86 -1.11
N PRO A 174 -5.94 -7.90 0.23
CA PRO A 174 -6.00 -6.70 1.05
C PRO A 174 -5.07 -5.58 0.59
N ASN A 175 -5.36 -4.35 1.01
CA ASN A 175 -4.59 -3.15 0.67
C ASN A 175 -4.62 -2.80 -0.83
N ASN A 176 -5.83 -2.81 -1.43
CA ASN A 176 -6.07 -2.44 -2.83
C ASN A 176 -5.20 -3.21 -3.83
N ALA A 177 -4.99 -4.50 -3.56
CA ALA A 177 -4.20 -5.36 -4.41
C ALA A 177 -5.07 -6.38 -5.15
N TRP A 178 -4.70 -6.70 -6.39
CA TRP A 178 -5.41 -7.66 -7.22
C TRP A 178 -4.43 -8.64 -7.86
N LEU A 179 -4.81 -9.92 -7.84
CA LEU A 179 -4.23 -10.92 -8.72
C LEU A 179 -4.90 -10.78 -10.08
N VAL A 180 -4.09 -10.47 -11.08
CA VAL A 180 -4.50 -10.29 -12.47
C VAL A 180 -3.84 -11.36 -13.32
N ARG A 181 -4.63 -11.97 -14.20
CA ARG A 181 -4.14 -12.85 -15.25
C ARG A 181 -4.12 -12.10 -16.56
N ALA A 182 -2.97 -12.04 -17.24
CA ALA A 182 -2.84 -11.37 -18.53
C ALA A 182 -1.99 -12.20 -19.49
N ASP A 183 -2.17 -11.97 -20.80
CA ASP A 183 -1.32 -12.60 -21.80
C ASP A 183 -0.03 -11.78 -22.02
N PRO A 184 1.16 -12.36 -21.75
CA PRO A 184 2.43 -11.63 -21.85
C PRO A 184 2.74 -11.13 -23.26
N ASP A 185 2.14 -11.74 -24.28
CA ASP A 185 2.38 -11.38 -25.68
C ASP A 185 1.65 -10.08 -26.06
N VAL A 186 0.61 -9.72 -25.29
CA VAL A 186 -0.15 -8.48 -25.48
C VAL A 186 0.42 -7.33 -24.65
N MET A 187 1.04 -7.63 -23.49
CA MET A 187 1.61 -6.63 -22.57
C MET A 187 2.94 -6.02 -23.03
N THR A 188 3.57 -6.54 -24.09
CA THR A 188 4.93 -6.13 -24.53
C THR A 188 4.95 -5.14 -25.70
N HIS A 189 3.81 -4.54 -26.04
CA HIS A 189 3.68 -3.53 -27.10
C HIS A 189 3.60 -2.09 -26.59
#